data_AF-A0A3P7KZQ4-F1
#
_entry.id   AF-A0A3P7KZQ4-F1
#
_cell.length_a   1.000
_cell.length_b   1.000
_cell.length_c   1.000
_cell.angle_alpha   90.00
_cell.angle_beta   90.00
_cell.angle_gamma   90.00
#
_symmetry.space_group_name_H-M   'P 1'
#
loop_
_entity.id
_entity.type
_entity.pdbx_description
1 polymer ?
#
loop_
_entity_poly.entity_id
_entity_poly.type
_entity_poly.pdbx_seq_one_letter_code
_entity_poly.pdbx_strand_id
1 'polypeptide(L)' 'MDFGNQWTKQMGFPLVTAKYSNSSILTINQKRYMISPSNPGIEKYYFTGHSYEWDVPIWYQVGKGNMVFKWLKKGT' A
#
# COMPACT_ATOMS: atom_id res chain seq x y z
N MET A 1 -19.12 0.69 -2.83
CA MET A 1 -18.47 -0.64 -2.78
C MET A 1 -17.01 -0.43 -3.17
N ASP A 2 -16.23 0.24 -2.31
CA ASP A 2 -15.04 0.95 -2.78
C ASP A 2 -13.74 0.20 -2.47
N PHE A 3 -13.72 -0.58 -1.38
CA PHE A 3 -12.58 -1.41 -0.98
C PHE A 3 -12.24 -2.48 -2.03
N GLY A 4 -13.19 -3.35 -2.36
CA GLY A 4 -12.95 -4.48 -3.26
C GLY A 4 -12.51 -4.06 -4.66
N ASN A 5 -13.06 -2.96 -5.17
CA ASN A 5 -12.70 -2.43 -6.49
C ASN A 5 -11.21 -2.05 -6.59
N GLN A 6 -10.63 -1.50 -5.51
CA GLN A 6 -9.20 -1.17 -5.47
C GLN A 6 -8.33 -2.42 -5.60
N TRP A 7 -8.81 -3.59 -5.19
CA TRP A 7 -8.04 -4.83 -5.27
C TRP A 7 -8.31 -5.63 -6.54
N THR A 8 -9.49 -5.48 -7.16
CA THR A 8 -9.90 -6.33 -8.28
C THR A 8 -9.88 -5.65 -9.65
N LYS A 9 -9.94 -4.31 -9.71
CA LYS A 9 -10.04 -3.56 -10.97
C LYS A 9 -8.73 -2.90 -11.42
N GLN A 10 -7.75 -2.74 -10.54
CA GLN A 10 -6.43 -2.20 -10.89
C GLN A 10 -5.35 -3.28 -10.78
N MET A 11 -4.37 -3.22 -11.69
CA MET A 11 -3.29 -4.20 -11.74
C MET A 11 -2.22 -3.96 -10.65
N GLY A 12 -1.65 -5.06 -10.15
CA GLY A 12 -0.57 -5.02 -9.17
C GLY A 12 -1.06 -4.97 -7.72
N PHE A 13 -0.19 -4.54 -6.82
CA PHE A 13 -0.44 -4.51 -5.37
C PHE A 13 0.43 -3.43 -4.69
N PRO A 14 0.08 -3.00 -3.46
CA PRO A 14 0.84 -2.00 -2.73
C PRO A 14 2.14 -2.57 -2.15
N LEU A 15 3.24 -1.84 -2.31
CA LEU A 15 4.42 -1.90 -1.47
C LEU A 15 4.18 -1.01 -0.25
N VAL A 16 3.95 -1.63 0.91
CA VAL A 16 3.86 -0.92 2.19
C VAL A 16 5.27 -0.69 2.73
N THR A 17 5.60 0.56 2.98
CA THR A 17 6.89 0.98 3.54
C THR A 17 6.67 1.50 4.95
N ALA A 18 7.26 0.84 5.95
CA ALA A 18 7.29 1.29 7.33
C ALA A 18 8.66 1.90 7.64
N LYS A 19 8.69 3.14 8.13
CA LYS A 19 9.91 3.86 8.49
C LYS A 19 9.79 4.38 9.92
N TYR A 20 10.78 4.05 10.75
CA TYR A 20 10.95 4.72 12.02
C TYR A 20 11.52 6.12 11.77
N SER A 21 10.77 7.15 12.11
CA SER A 21 11.24 8.53 12.05
C SER A 21 12.02 8.90 13.33
N ASN A 22 11.68 8.26 14.46
CA ASN A 22 12.34 8.33 15.78
C ASN A 22 12.08 7.00 16.54
N SER A 23 12.61 6.84 17.75
CA SER A 23 12.39 5.64 18.59
C SER A 23 10.92 5.34 18.94
N SER A 24 10.01 6.29 18.75
CA SER A 24 8.58 6.15 19.10
C SER A 24 7.59 6.37 17.95
N ILE A 25 8.04 6.85 16.78
CA ILE A 25 7.14 7.19 15.67
C ILE A 25 7.44 6.29 14.47
N LEU A 26 6.44 5.49 14.09
CA LEU A 26 6.44 4.68 12.88
C LEU A 26 5.55 5.32 11.82
N THR A 27 6.16 5.75 10.72
CA THR A 27 5.44 6.25 9.54
C THR A 27 5.21 5.10 8.58
N ILE A 28 3.98 4.90 8.12
CA ILE A 28 3.60 3.84 7.19
C ILE A 28 3.01 4.48 5.95
N ASN A 29 3.63 4.24 4.79
CA ASN A 29 3.17 4.73 3.49
C ASN A 29 3.00 3.56 2.51
N GLN A 30 2.31 3.82 1.41
CA GLN A 30 2.17 2.87 0.31
C GLN A 30 2.53 3.50 -1.02
N LYS A 31 2.93 2.63 -1.95
CA LYS A 31 2.99 2.92 -3.39
C LYS A 31 2.77 1.63 -4.16
N ARG A 32 2.49 1.70 -5.45
CA ARG A 32 2.46 0.50 -6.29
C ARG A 32 3.82 -0.21 -6.28
N TYR A 33 3.82 -1.52 -6.05
CA TYR A 33 5.03 -2.33 -6.24
C TYR A 33 5.32 -2.53 -7.74
N MET A 34 6.58 -2.32 -8.14
CA MET A 34 7.08 -2.52 -9.50
C MET A 34 8.47 -3.13 -9.43
N ILE A 35 8.69 -4.24 -10.13
CA ILE A 35 10.00 -4.94 -10.17
C ILE A 35 11.06 -4.04 -10.81
N SER A 36 10.70 -3.38 -11.92
CA SER A 36 11.56 -2.42 -12.61
C SER A 36 10.81 -1.10 -12.77
N PRO A 37 11.00 -0.13 -11.85
CA PRO A 37 10.39 1.18 -11.97
C PRO A 37 10.80 1.94 -13.24
N SER A 38 12.01 1.65 -13.75
CA SER A 38 12.55 2.25 -14.97
C SER A 38 11.97 1.66 -16.26
N ASN A 39 11.31 0.50 -16.18
CA ASN A 39 10.60 -0.10 -17.31
C ASN A 39 9.15 -0.42 -16.90
N PRO A 40 8.26 0.59 -16.85
CA PRO A 40 6.88 0.45 -16.41
C PRO A 40 6.04 -0.58 -17.21
N GLY A 41 6.53 -1.07 -18.34
CA GLY A 41 5.77 -1.93 -19.24
C GLY A 41 4.88 -1.13 -20.17
N ILE A 42 3.92 -1.79 -20.81
CA ILE A 42 3.12 -1.19 -21.89
C ILE A 42 2.02 -0.30 -21.30
N GLU A 43 1.97 0.95 -21.76
CA GLU A 43 1.02 1.99 -21.32
C GLU A 43 -0.45 1.55 -21.41
N LYS A 44 -0.81 0.68 -22.37
CA LYS A 44 -2.18 0.14 -22.52
C LYS A 44 -2.72 -0.63 -21.31
N TYR A 45 -1.86 -1.08 -20.41
CA TYR A 45 -2.27 -1.74 -19.16
C TYR A 45 -2.46 -0.74 -18.00
N TYR A 46 -2.02 0.51 -18.17
CA TYR A 46 -2.28 1.57 -17.23
C TYR A 46 -3.71 2.06 -17.43
N PHE A 47 -4.61 1.58 -16.57
CA PHE A 47 -5.94 2.17 -16.48
C PHE A 47 -5.82 3.61 -15.99
N THR A 48 -6.13 4.56 -16.87
CA THR A 48 -6.02 6.01 -16.65
C THR A 48 -6.91 6.57 -15.55
N GLY A 49 -7.80 5.74 -14.97
CA GLY A 49 -8.68 6.11 -13.85
C GLY A 49 -8.27 5.59 -12.47
N HIS A 50 -7.14 4.88 -12.34
CA HIS A 50 -6.72 4.27 -11.09
C HIS A 50 -5.51 4.99 -10.48
N SER A 51 -5.65 5.47 -9.23
CA SER A 51 -4.55 6.13 -8.50
C SER A 51 -3.48 5.16 -8.01
N TYR A 52 -3.69 3.84 -8.15
CA TYR A 52 -2.84 2.80 -7.53
C TYR A 52 -2.65 3.03 -6.04
N GLU A 53 -3.77 3.27 -5.37
CA GLU A 53 -3.85 3.32 -3.91
C GLU A 53 -4.86 2.28 -3.44
N TRP A 54 -4.60 1.74 -2.26
CA TRP A 54 -5.41 0.71 -1.64
C TRP A 54 -5.68 1.08 -0.19
N ASP A 55 -6.88 0.80 0.30
CA ASP A 55 -7.08 0.56 1.71
C ASP A 55 -6.42 -0.79 2.04
N VAL A 56 -5.42 -0.79 2.92
CA VAL A 56 -4.64 -1.98 3.26
C VAL A 56 -4.91 -2.37 4.71
N PRO A 57 -5.41 -3.60 4.97
CA PRO A 57 -5.52 -4.10 6.33
C PRO A 57 -4.13 -4.50 6.83
N ILE A 58 -3.65 -3.86 7.88
CA ILE A 58 -2.32 -4.09 8.45
C ILE A 58 -2.47 -4.67 9.85
N TRP A 59 -1.83 -5.82 10.05
CA TRP A 59 -1.57 -6.37 11.36
C TRP A 59 -0.10 -6.18 11.69
N TYR A 60 0.20 -5.64 12.87
CA TYR A 60 1.58 -5.45 13.32
C TYR A 60 1.73 -5.74 14.80
N GLN A 61 2.95 -6.05 15.20
CA GLN A 61 3.32 -6.32 16.58
C GLN A 61 4.63 -5.58 16.89
N VAL A 62 4.70 -4.95 18.05
CA VAL A 62 5.91 -4.27 18.52
C VAL A 62 6.50 -5.09 19.67
N GLY A 63 7.71 -5.61 19.48
CA GLY A 63 8.39 -6.46 20.46
C GLY A 63 7.56 -7.69 20.84
N LYS A 64 7.38 -7.92 22.15
CA LYS A 64 6.55 -9.01 22.70
C LYS A 64 5.13 -8.56 23.06
N GLY A 65 4.68 -7.42 22.53
CA GLY A 65 3.32 -6.92 22.77
C GLY A 65 2.24 -7.72 22.02
N ASN A 66 1.00 -7.29 22.17
CA ASN A 66 -0.13 -7.86 21.44
C ASN A 66 -0.11 -7.48 19.96
N MET A 67 -0.67 -8.35 19.12
CA MET A 67 -0.93 -8.03 17.71
C MET A 67 -2.02 -6.96 17.61
N VAL A 68 -1.75 -5.92 16.82
CA VAL A 68 -2.65 -4.79 16.60
C VAL A 68 -3.09 -4.77 15.16
N PHE A 69 -4.39 -4.55 14.93
CA PHE A 69 -4.98 -4.33 13.62
C PHE A 69 -5.20 -2.84 13.36
N LYS A 70 -4.80 -2.35 12.18
CA LYS A 70 -5.11 -1.01 11.68
C LYS A 70 -5.33 -1.01 10.17
N TRP A 71 -6.14 -0.08 9.71
CA TRP A 71 -6.26 0.24 8.29
C TRP A 71 -5.25 1.31 7.90
N LEU A 72 -4.42 1.04 6.90
CA LEU A 72 -3.77 2.09 6.11
C LEU A 72 -4.77 2.53 5.04
N LYS A 73 -5.22 3.78 5.09
CA LYS A 73 -6.22 4.30 4.16
C LYS A 73 -5.55 4.85 2.89
N LYS A 74 -6.23 4.74 1.76
CA LYS A 74 -5.82 5.45 0.54
C LYS A 74 -5.86 6.98 0.75
N GLY A 75 -4.98 7.73 0.08
CA GLY A 75 -4.88 9.19 0.19
C GLY A 75 -4.35 9.75 1.52
N THR A 76 -3.57 8.97 2.27
CA THR A 76 -2.91 9.40 3.52
C THR A 76 -1.48 9.86 3.25
#